data_AF-A0A530GGS1-F1
#
_entry.id   AF-A0A530GGS1-F1
#
_cell.length_a   1.000
_cell.length_b   1.000
_cell.length_c   1.000
_cell.angle_alpha   90.00
_cell.angle_beta   90.00
_cell.angle_gamma   90.00
#
_symmetry.space_group_name_H-M   'P 1'
#
loop_
_entity.id
_entity.type
_entity.pdbx_description
1 polymer ?
#
loop_
_entity_poly.entity_id
_entity_poly.type
_entity_poly.pdbx_seq_one_letter_code
_entity_poly.pdbx_strand_id
1 'polypeptide(L)'
;VIMGQVLTGGAGQNPARQAALKAGLPVGVPAMTVNKVCGAGQKSIHLAAQAIRCGDADCVIAGGQDSMTSAPHVIHGVRAGIRMGDRTVKDSMITDGLWDAFHQVHMGVTAEALAQRYQITR
;
A
#
# COMPACT_ATOMS: atom_id res chain seq x y z
N VAL A 1 11.65 -9.31 8.35
CA VAL A 1 10.31 -8.70 8.49
C VAL A 1 9.77 -8.35 7.10
N ILE A 2 8.54 -8.75 6.78
CA ILE A 2 7.90 -8.41 5.51
C ILE A 2 6.53 -7.82 5.84
N MET A 3 6.31 -6.53 5.61
CA MET A 3 5.04 -5.88 5.94
C MET A 3 4.39 -5.30 4.71
N GLY A 4 3.11 -5.60 4.53
CA GLY A 4 2.27 -4.94 3.54
C GLY A 4 1.97 -3.50 3.96
N GLN A 5 2.11 -2.53 3.06
CA GLN A 5 1.59 -1.17 3.23
C GLN A 5 1.30 -0.58 1.85
N VAL A 6 0.12 -0.02 1.68
CA VAL A 6 -0.32 0.57 0.40
C VAL A 6 0.00 2.06 0.37
N LEU A 7 -0.43 2.80 1.40
CA LEU A 7 -0.29 4.25 1.46
C LEU A 7 1.08 4.61 2.04
N THR A 8 2.10 4.57 1.18
CA THR A 8 3.49 4.88 1.58
C THR A 8 3.85 6.36 1.40
N GLY A 9 2.96 7.17 0.83
CA GLY A 9 3.16 8.61 0.64
C GLY A 9 3.49 9.30 1.96
N GLY A 10 4.68 9.90 2.05
CA GLY A 10 5.12 10.61 3.25
C GLY A 10 5.50 9.72 4.45
N ALA A 11 5.41 8.40 4.34
CA ALA A 11 5.71 7.47 5.45
C ALA A 11 7.22 7.32 5.75
N GLY A 12 8.09 7.98 4.97
CA GLY A 12 9.55 7.87 5.08
C GLY A 12 10.11 6.59 4.43
N GLN A 13 11.41 6.38 4.59
CA GLN A 13 12.09 5.23 3.98
C GLN A 13 11.64 3.92 4.64
N ASN A 14 11.19 2.97 3.82
CA ASN A 14 10.86 1.58 4.20
C ASN A 14 10.07 1.49 5.53
N PRO A 15 8.75 1.76 5.52
CA PRO A 15 7.91 1.71 6.72
C PRO A 15 7.96 0.39 7.49
N ALA A 16 8.20 -0.75 6.82
CA ALA A 16 8.37 -2.05 7.47
C ALA A 16 9.64 -2.06 8.35
N ARG A 17 10.73 -1.44 7.88
CA ARG A 17 11.96 -1.29 8.64
C ARG A 17 11.77 -0.36 9.83
N GLN A 18 11.06 0.75 9.65
CA GLN A 18 10.75 1.66 10.75
C GLN A 18 9.93 0.97 11.84
N ALA A 19 8.89 0.21 11.46
CA ALA A 19 8.10 -0.57 12.38
C ALA A 19 8.94 -1.62 13.12
N ALA A 20 9.80 -2.34 12.39
CA ALA A 20 10.67 -3.35 12.99
C ALA A 20 11.60 -2.76 14.07
N LEU A 21 12.27 -1.64 13.76
CA LEU A 21 13.17 -0.98 14.71
C LEU A 21 12.40 -0.38 15.91
N LYS A 22 11.23 0.24 15.66
CA LYS A 22 10.37 0.76 16.74
C LYS A 22 9.82 -0.34 17.65
N ALA A 23 9.67 -1.56 17.13
CA ALA A 23 9.30 -2.74 17.91
C ALA A 23 10.47 -3.36 18.70
N GLY A 24 11.68 -2.78 18.61
CA GLY A 24 12.86 -3.26 19.34
C GLY A 24 13.61 -4.41 18.67
N LEU A 25 13.34 -4.72 17.39
CA LEU A 25 14.09 -5.75 16.67
C LEU A 25 15.54 -5.27 16.41
N PRO A 26 16.53 -6.19 16.47
CA PRO A 26 17.92 -5.84 16.18
C PRO A 26 18.12 -5.23 14.79
N VAL A 27 19.08 -4.31 14.67
CA VAL A 27 19.38 -3.65 13.39
C VAL A 27 19.80 -4.63 12.29
N GLY A 28 20.34 -5.80 12.65
CA GLY A 28 20.68 -6.87 11.70
C GLY A 28 19.47 -7.55 11.05
N VAL A 29 18.25 -7.40 11.60
CA VAL A 29 17.05 -8.06 11.05
C VAL A 29 16.59 -7.34 9.78
N PRO A 30 16.64 -7.95 8.58
CA PRO A 30 16.24 -7.29 7.35
C PRO A 30 14.72 -7.04 7.33
N ALA A 31 14.31 -5.96 6.67
CA ALA A 31 12.90 -5.60 6.53
C ALA A 31 12.58 -5.03 5.16
N MET A 32 11.43 -5.39 4.60
CA MET A 32 10.91 -4.80 3.36
C MET A 32 9.42 -4.52 3.43
N THR A 33 9.01 -3.41 2.81
CA THR A 33 7.61 -3.05 2.60
C THR A 33 7.14 -3.61 1.26
N VAL A 34 5.98 -4.26 1.23
CA VAL A 34 5.36 -4.79 0.01
C VAL A 34 4.04 -4.09 -0.26
N ASN A 35 3.75 -3.78 -1.52
CA ASN A 35 2.47 -3.22 -1.93
C ASN A 35 1.81 -4.16 -2.95
N LYS A 36 0.62 -4.65 -2.59
CA LYS A 36 -0.30 -5.37 -3.46
C LYS A 36 -1.74 -4.92 -3.20
N VAL A 37 -1.93 -3.61 -3.02
CA VAL A 37 -3.19 -2.97 -2.61
C VAL A 37 -3.79 -3.73 -1.40
N CYS A 38 -5.09 -4.02 -1.37
CA CYS A 38 -5.74 -4.74 -0.27
C CYS A 38 -5.09 -6.10 0.06
N GLY A 39 -4.42 -6.73 -0.92
CA GLY A 39 -3.72 -8.00 -0.75
C GLY A 39 -2.29 -7.88 -0.21
N ALA A 40 -1.79 -6.68 0.11
CA ALA A 40 -0.40 -6.46 0.54
C ALA A 40 -0.05 -7.28 1.79
N GLY A 41 -0.93 -7.27 2.80
CA GLY A 41 -0.73 -8.03 4.05
C GLY A 41 -0.72 -9.54 3.82
N GLN A 42 -1.60 -10.07 2.97
CA GLN A 42 -1.59 -11.51 2.64
C GLN A 42 -0.36 -11.89 1.80
N LYS A 43 0.06 -11.01 0.88
CA LYS A 43 1.23 -11.27 0.06
C LYS A 43 2.52 -11.34 0.90
N SER A 44 2.63 -10.58 1.98
CA SER A 44 3.78 -10.67 2.88
C SER A 44 3.87 -12.06 3.55
N ILE A 45 2.73 -12.65 3.93
CA ILE A 45 2.65 -14.01 4.47
C ILE A 45 3.08 -15.04 3.43
N HIS A 46 2.61 -14.91 2.18
CA HIS A 46 3.06 -15.79 1.10
C HIS A 46 4.58 -15.72 0.89
N LEU A 47 5.16 -14.53 0.92
CA LEU A 47 6.61 -14.35 0.77
C LEU A 47 7.39 -14.93 1.96
N ALA A 48 6.87 -14.78 3.19
CA ALA A 48 7.45 -15.40 4.37
C ALA A 48 7.45 -16.93 4.28
N ALA A 49 6.33 -17.52 3.88
CA ALA A 49 6.23 -18.97 3.68
C ALA A 49 7.18 -19.46 2.57
N GLN A 50 7.34 -18.69 1.49
CA GLN A 50 8.31 -18.98 0.43
C GLN A 50 9.75 -18.96 0.95
N ALA A 51 10.16 -17.93 1.68
CA ALA A 51 11.50 -17.83 2.25
C ALA A 51 11.82 -19.02 3.18
N ILE A 52 10.86 -19.42 4.03
CA ILE A 52 11.02 -20.60 4.90
C ILE A 52 11.15 -21.88 4.08
N ARG A 53 10.29 -22.08 3.08
CA ARG A 53 10.33 -23.27 2.22
C ARG A 53 11.60 -23.38 1.37
N CYS A 54 12.19 -22.24 0.98
CA CYS A 54 13.44 -22.19 0.23
C CYS A 54 14.68 -22.39 1.13
N GLY A 55 14.53 -22.37 2.46
CA GLY A 55 15.65 -22.41 3.40
C GLY A 55 16.37 -21.08 3.57
N ASP A 56 15.78 -19.96 3.11
CA ASP A 56 16.39 -18.62 3.21
C ASP A 56 16.20 -18.00 4.61
N ALA A 57 15.22 -18.48 5.39
CA ALA A 57 14.94 -18.01 6.74
C ALA A 57 14.22 -19.06 7.58
N ASP A 58 14.54 -19.17 8.86
CA ASP A 58 13.81 -20.06 9.78
C ASP A 58 12.57 -19.39 10.42
N CYS A 59 12.59 -18.06 10.53
CA CYS A 59 11.53 -17.28 11.16
C CYS A 59 11.37 -15.92 10.47
N VAL A 60 10.12 -15.56 10.18
CA VAL A 60 9.78 -14.31 9.50
C VAL A 60 8.55 -13.68 10.15
N ILE A 61 8.66 -12.42 10.56
CA ILE A 61 7.50 -11.59 10.92
C ILE A 61 6.87 -11.09 9.62
N ALA A 62 5.59 -11.44 9.41
CA ALA A 62 4.80 -11.02 8.27
C ALA A 62 3.43 -10.48 8.68
N GLY A 63 2.90 -9.53 7.92
CA GLY A 63 1.61 -8.90 8.17
C GLY A 63 1.36 -7.68 7.28
N GLY A 64 0.52 -6.77 7.74
CA GLY A 64 0.22 -5.50 7.06
C GLY A 64 0.04 -4.35 8.04
N GLN A 65 0.28 -3.13 7.57
CA GLN A 65 0.08 -1.87 8.29
C GLN A 65 -0.36 -0.80 7.28
N ASP A 66 -1.29 0.07 7.66
CA ASP A 66 -1.67 1.26 6.89
C ASP A 66 -2.31 2.29 7.83
N SER A 67 -2.24 3.57 7.47
CA SER A 67 -3.00 4.64 8.13
C SER A 67 -3.67 5.48 7.07
N MET A 68 -4.95 5.21 6.80
CA MET A 68 -5.73 5.97 5.82
C MET A 68 -5.94 7.41 6.29
N THR A 69 -6.14 7.63 7.59
CA THR A 69 -6.26 8.96 8.19
C THR A 69 -5.03 9.83 7.99
N SER A 70 -3.84 9.22 7.90
CA SER A 70 -2.58 9.95 7.73
C SER A 70 -2.17 10.11 6.26
N ALA A 71 -3.00 9.68 5.31
CA ALA A 71 -2.67 9.78 3.89
C ALA A 71 -2.55 11.26 3.48
N PRO A 72 -1.45 11.66 2.82
CA PRO A 72 -1.27 13.05 2.42
C PRO A 72 -2.16 13.39 1.21
N HIS A 73 -2.29 14.68 0.94
CA HIS A 73 -2.65 15.13 -0.39
C HIS A 73 -1.38 15.34 -1.23
N VAL A 74 -1.46 15.11 -2.55
CA VAL A 74 -0.35 15.25 -3.50
C VAL A 74 -0.70 16.22 -4.63
N ILE A 75 0.32 16.94 -5.12
CA ILE A 75 0.20 17.81 -6.30
C ILE A 75 1.29 17.40 -7.28
N HIS A 76 0.88 16.88 -8.44
CA HIS A 76 1.83 16.43 -9.47
C HIS A 76 2.45 17.61 -10.24
N GLY A 77 3.68 17.42 -10.71
CA GLY A 77 4.40 18.40 -11.55
C GLY A 77 5.08 19.55 -10.79
N VAL A 78 4.81 19.76 -9.50
CA VAL A 78 5.39 20.85 -8.70
C VAL A 78 6.92 20.84 -8.73
N ARG A 79 7.55 19.66 -8.64
CA ARG A 79 9.02 19.52 -8.64
C ARG A 79 9.68 20.10 -9.89
N ALA A 80 9.03 20.03 -11.04
CA ALA A 80 9.55 20.57 -12.30
C ALA A 80 9.19 22.06 -12.50
N GLY A 81 8.42 22.65 -11.59
CA GLY A 81 7.88 24.00 -11.68
C GLY A 81 6.48 24.05 -12.31
N ILE A 82 5.67 25.00 -11.83
CA ILE A 82 4.36 25.31 -12.40
C ILE A 82 4.45 26.74 -12.95
N ARG A 83 4.40 26.86 -14.28
CA ARG A 83 4.54 28.16 -14.95
C ARG A 83 3.30 29.05 -14.78
N MET A 84 2.11 28.50 -15.04
CA MET A 84 0.82 29.21 -14.98
C MET A 84 -0.34 28.19 -14.98
N GLY A 85 -1.51 28.59 -14.48
CA GLY A 85 -2.77 27.84 -14.52
C GLY A 85 -3.01 26.95 -13.30
N ASP A 86 -4.27 26.50 -13.17
CA ASP A 86 -4.75 25.77 -12.00
C ASP A 86 -4.09 24.40 -11.83
N ARG A 87 -4.11 23.91 -10.59
CA ARG A 87 -3.66 22.56 -10.23
C ARG A 87 -4.64 21.90 -9.29
N THR A 88 -4.82 20.60 -9.50
CA THR A 88 -5.63 19.76 -8.62
C THR A 88 -4.76 19.23 -7.49
N VAL A 89 -5.21 19.45 -6.26
CA VAL A 89 -4.73 18.74 -5.08
C VAL A 89 -5.43 17.39 -5.04
N LYS A 90 -4.67 16.30 -5.15
CA LYS A 90 -5.19 14.93 -5.21
C LYS A 90 -5.10 14.27 -3.83
N ASP A 91 -6.14 13.57 -3.42
CA ASP A 91 -6.13 12.75 -2.21
C ASP A 91 -5.40 11.43 -2.49
N SER A 92 -4.26 11.20 -1.83
CA SER A 92 -3.46 9.98 -2.07
C SER A 92 -4.14 8.71 -1.56
N MET A 93 -5.04 8.79 -0.56
CA MET A 93 -5.82 7.65 -0.13
C MET A 93 -6.66 7.13 -1.30
N ILE A 94 -7.27 8.05 -2.05
CA ILE A 94 -8.08 7.71 -3.20
C ILE A 94 -7.18 7.26 -4.35
N THR A 95 -6.18 8.07 -4.74
CA THR A 95 -5.40 7.76 -5.95
C THR A 95 -4.55 6.50 -5.82
N ASP A 96 -3.99 6.24 -4.64
CA ASP A 96 -3.03 5.17 -4.44
C ASP A 96 -3.69 3.89 -3.88
N GLY A 97 -4.89 4.02 -3.30
CA GLY A 97 -5.59 2.92 -2.63
C GLY A 97 -6.94 2.52 -3.23
N LEU A 98 -7.71 3.46 -3.78
CA LEU A 98 -9.15 3.27 -4.07
C LEU A 98 -9.58 3.61 -5.50
N TRP A 99 -8.63 3.98 -6.37
CA TRP A 99 -8.90 4.36 -7.75
C TRP A 99 -8.38 3.31 -8.72
N ASP A 100 -9.21 2.93 -9.69
CA ASP A 100 -8.76 2.04 -10.75
C ASP A 100 -7.91 2.81 -11.76
N ALA A 101 -6.63 2.44 -11.86
CA ALA A 101 -5.68 3.11 -12.75
C ALA A 101 -6.03 2.93 -14.24
N PHE A 102 -6.84 1.93 -14.61
CA PHE A 102 -7.09 1.58 -16.01
C PHE A 102 -8.40 2.17 -16.53
N HIS A 103 -9.47 2.07 -15.75
CA HIS A 103 -10.82 2.51 -16.12
C HIS A 103 -11.18 3.89 -15.54
N GLN A 104 -10.33 4.45 -14.69
CA GLN A 104 -10.52 5.78 -14.11
C GLN A 104 -11.84 5.90 -13.33
N VAL A 105 -12.11 4.91 -12.47
CA VAL A 105 -13.28 4.88 -11.59
C VAL A 105 -12.88 4.51 -10.16
N HIS A 106 -13.69 4.93 -9.19
CA HIS A 106 -13.53 4.51 -7.81
C HIS A 106 -13.84 3.00 -7.66
N MET A 107 -13.17 2.30 -6.75
CA MET A 107 -13.40 0.87 -6.48
C MET A 107 -14.87 0.55 -6.14
N GLY A 108 -15.62 1.49 -5.58
CA GLY A 108 -17.06 1.32 -5.37
C GLY A 108 -17.84 1.05 -6.66
N VAL A 109 -17.41 1.62 -7.79
CA VAL A 109 -18.05 1.40 -9.10
C VAL A 109 -17.83 -0.04 -9.58
N THR A 110 -16.70 -0.66 -9.24
CA THR A 110 -16.47 -2.07 -9.59
C THR A 110 -17.38 -2.99 -8.78
N ALA A 111 -17.65 -2.64 -7.52
CA ALA A 111 -18.63 -3.35 -6.70
C ALA A 111 -20.05 -3.23 -7.27
N GLU A 112 -20.48 -2.03 -7.66
CA GLU A 112 -21.79 -1.81 -8.30
C GLU A 112 -21.92 -2.59 -9.62
N ALA A 113 -20.87 -2.62 -10.45
CA ALA A 113 -20.86 -3.39 -11.68
C ALA A 113 -21.03 -4.91 -11.42
N LEU A 114 -20.41 -5.43 -10.36
CA LEU A 114 -20.61 -6.81 -9.92
C LEU A 114 -22.02 -7.04 -9.39
N ALA A 115 -22.56 -6.12 -8.59
CA ALA A 115 -23.91 -6.22 -8.05
C ALA A 115 -24.96 -6.30 -9.18
N GLN A 116 -24.82 -5.44 -10.20
CA GLN A 116 -25.69 -5.48 -11.39
C GLN A 116 -25.54 -6.79 -12.17
N ARG A 117 -24.29 -7.23 -12.42
CA ARG A 117 -24.02 -8.46 -13.18
C ARG A 117 -24.57 -9.71 -12.51
N TYR A 118 -24.44 -9.81 -11.19
CA TYR A 118 -24.86 -10.96 -10.40
C TYR A 118 -26.24 -10.77 -9.75
N GLN A 119 -26.96 -9.68 -10.10
CA GLN A 119 -28.31 -9.38 -9.62
C GLN A 119 -28.43 -9.35 -8.09
N ILE A 120 -27.42 -8.80 -7.42
CA ILE A 120 -27.40 -8.63 -5.96
C ILE A 120 -28.16 -7.34 -5.64
N THR A 121 -29.31 -7.46 -4.97
CA THR A 121 -30.10 -6.30 -4.55
C THR A 121 -29.44 -5.55 -3.39
N ARG A 122 -29.84 -4.30 -3.19
CA ARG A 122 -29.48 -3.52 -1.99
C ARG A 122 -29.92 -4.22 -0.71
#